data_AF-A0A1I7WD94-F1
#
_entry.id   AF-A0A1I7WD94-F1
#
_cell.length_a   1.000
_cell.length_b   1.000
_cell.length_c   1.000
_cell.angle_alpha   90.00
_cell.angle_beta   90.00
_cell.angle_gamma   90.00
#
_symmetry.space_group_name_H-M   'P 1'
#
loop_
_entity.id
_entity.type
_entity.pdbx_description
1 polymer ?
#
loop_
_entity_poly.entity_id
_entity_poly.type
_entity_poly.pdbx_seq_one_letter_code
_entity_poly.pdbx_strand_id
1 'polypeptide(L)'
;MIIAELNRAPFDFSEGESELVSGYNVEFSSVAFVLLFLSEYGSLIFFSVLSSVIFFNFSIVMRFLVFTLLIFIRSSFPRYRYDLMIRLF
;
A
#
# COMPACT_ATOMS: atom_id res chain seq x y z
N MET A 1 -9.55 5.12 -3.86
CA MET A 1 -9.27 4.00 -4.79
C MET A 1 -7.80 3.64 -4.80
N ILE A 2 -6.88 4.51 -5.24
CA ILE A 2 -5.43 4.21 -5.29
C ILE A 2 -4.86 3.75 -3.92
N ILE A 3 -5.22 4.41 -2.82
CA ILE A 3 -4.75 4.03 -1.46
C ILE A 3 -5.34 2.68 -1.01
N ALA A 4 -6.55 2.34 -1.45
CA ALA A 4 -7.19 1.07 -1.11
C ALA A 4 -6.59 -0.11 -1.90
N GLU A 5 -6.21 0.10 -3.16
CA GLU A 5 -5.52 -0.92 -3.99
C GLU A 5 -4.09 -1.19 -3.54
N LEU A 6 -3.47 -0.26 -2.82
CA LEU A 6 -2.12 -0.41 -2.28
C LEU A 6 -2.06 -1.34 -1.06
N ASN A 7 -3.21 -1.79 -0.52
CA ASN A 7 -3.30 -2.68 0.65
C ASN A 7 -2.42 -2.23 1.85
N ARG A 8 -2.19 -0.91 2.00
CA ARG A 8 -1.30 -0.34 3.04
C ARG A 8 -2.05 0.66 3.92
N ALA A 9 -1.47 0.93 5.10
CA ALA A 9 -2.10 1.78 6.12
C ALA A 9 -2.53 3.12 5.51
N PRO A 10 -3.78 3.57 5.65
CA PRO A 10 -4.81 3.14 6.62
C PRO A 10 -5.68 1.91 6.26
N PHE A 11 -5.58 1.34 5.04
CA PHE A 11 -6.38 0.19 4.58
C PHE A 11 -5.57 -1.13 4.61
N ASP A 12 -4.85 -1.38 5.72
CA ASP A 12 -3.90 -2.49 5.88
C ASP A 12 -4.45 -3.61 6.78
N PHE A 13 -5.40 -4.40 6.27
CA PHE A 13 -6.03 -5.48 7.06
C PHE A 13 -5.23 -6.78 7.07
N SER A 14 -4.40 -7.00 6.04
CA SER A 14 -3.67 -8.25 5.87
C SER A 14 -2.44 -8.32 6.77
N GLU A 15 -1.80 -7.19 7.10
CA GLU A 15 -0.57 -7.09 7.91
C GLU A 15 -0.85 -6.70 9.39
N GLY A 16 -2.09 -6.83 9.83
CA GLY A 16 -2.58 -6.35 11.12
C GLY A 16 -2.12 -7.17 12.33
N GLU A 17 -0.81 -7.31 12.59
CA GLU A 17 -0.25 -8.16 13.66
C GLU A 17 -0.89 -7.95 15.05
N SER A 18 -1.37 -6.73 15.34
CA SER A 18 -2.00 -6.37 16.61
C SER A 18 -3.49 -6.75 16.72
N GLU A 19 -4.16 -7.04 15.62
CA GLU A 19 -5.63 -7.18 15.55
C GLU A 19 -6.05 -8.54 14.98
N LEU A 20 -5.41 -8.98 13.89
CA LEU A 20 -5.70 -10.21 13.17
C LEU A 20 -4.36 -10.82 12.74
N VAL A 21 -4.07 -12.03 13.20
CA VAL A 21 -2.85 -12.75 12.78
C VAL A 21 -2.86 -12.85 11.25
N SER A 22 -1.85 -12.29 10.61
CA SER A 22 -1.70 -12.32 9.15
C SER A 22 -1.43 -13.75 8.70
N GLY A 23 -2.40 -14.37 8.02
CA GLY A 23 -2.29 -15.78 7.60
C GLY A 23 -1.03 -16.06 6.78
N TYR A 24 -0.59 -15.12 5.95
CA TYR A 24 0.60 -15.28 5.14
C TYR A 24 1.92 -15.25 5.93
N ASN A 25 1.98 -14.59 7.09
CA ASN A 25 3.18 -14.64 7.95
C ASN A 25 3.33 -15.99 8.65
N VAL A 26 2.24 -16.76 8.79
CA VAL A 26 2.24 -18.08 9.42
C VAL A 26 2.52 -19.18 8.39
N GLU A 27 2.01 -19.03 7.18
CA GLU A 27 2.04 -20.07 6.15
C GLU A 27 3.26 -19.98 5.22
N PHE A 28 3.76 -18.77 4.94
CA PHE A 28 4.90 -18.60 4.02
C PHE A 28 6.22 -18.47 4.77
N SER A 29 7.26 -19.13 4.23
CA SER A 29 8.62 -19.04 4.72
C SER A 29 9.62 -18.77 3.59
N SER A 30 10.81 -18.28 3.97
CA SER A 30 11.97 -18.06 3.08
C SER A 30 11.66 -17.19 1.86
N VAL A 31 11.78 -17.73 0.64
CA VAL A 31 11.73 -16.94 -0.61
C VAL A 31 10.30 -16.49 -0.94
N ALA A 32 9.30 -17.34 -0.67
CA ALA A 32 7.91 -16.99 -0.94
C ALA A 32 7.46 -15.80 -0.08
N PHE A 33 7.91 -15.74 1.17
CA PHE A 33 7.71 -14.60 2.07
C PHE A 33 8.32 -13.32 1.48
N VAL A 34 9.58 -13.37 1.03
CA VAL A 34 10.25 -12.21 0.42
C VAL A 34 9.54 -11.72 -0.84
N LEU A 35 9.05 -12.63 -1.69
CA LEU A 35 8.35 -12.29 -2.91
C LEU A 35 7.03 -11.56 -2.65
N LEU A 36 6.32 -11.89 -1.56
CA LEU A 36 5.11 -11.18 -1.15
C LEU A 36 5.42 -9.70 -0.86
N PHE A 37 6.39 -9.42 0.01
CA PHE A 37 6.78 -8.02 0.30
C PHE A 37 7.31 -7.31 -0.95
N LEU A 38 8.12 -7.99 -1.76
CA LEU A 38 8.63 -7.41 -3.00
C LEU A 38 7.50 -7.00 -3.95
N SER A 39 6.46 -7.82 -4.05
CA SER A 39 5.30 -7.53 -4.90
C SER A 39 4.51 -6.30 -4.41
N GLU A 40 4.38 -6.14 -3.10
CA GLU A 40 3.69 -4.99 -2.50
C GLU A 40 4.49 -3.69 -2.63
N TYR A 41 5.81 -3.73 -2.45
CA TYR A 41 6.65 -2.57 -2.76
C TYR A 41 6.67 -2.26 -4.26
N GLY A 42 6.61 -3.30 -5.10
CA GLY A 42 6.50 -3.17 -6.55
C GLY A 42 5.21 -2.47 -6.98
N SER A 43 4.07 -2.79 -6.38
CA SER A 43 2.79 -2.12 -6.67
C SER A 43 2.83 -0.64 -6.26
N LEU A 44 3.48 -0.31 -5.14
CA LEU A 44 3.66 1.08 -4.71
C LEU A 44 4.44 1.92 -5.72
N ILE A 45 5.54 1.38 -6.25
CA ILE A 45 6.30 2.04 -7.32
C ILE A 45 5.45 2.13 -8.59
N PHE A 46 4.75 1.07 -8.97
CA PHE A 46 3.92 1.02 -10.17
C PHE A 46 2.84 2.11 -10.16
N PHE A 47 2.08 2.25 -9.06
CA PHE A 47 1.06 3.27 -8.95
C PHE A 47 1.64 4.70 -8.94
N SER A 48 2.82 4.91 -8.35
CA SER A 48 3.50 6.22 -8.40
C SER A 48 3.88 6.64 -9.83
N VAL A 49 4.32 5.68 -10.66
CA VAL A 49 4.61 5.89 -12.07
C VAL A 49 3.33 6.14 -12.84
N LEU A 50 2.31 5.30 -12.64
CA LEU A 50 1.03 5.37 -13.34
C LEU A 50 0.31 6.70 -13.08
N SER A 51 0.27 7.19 -11.84
CA SER A 51 -0.25 8.53 -11.52
C SER A 51 0.54 9.65 -12.20
N SER A 52 1.88 9.53 -12.29
CA SER A 52 2.72 10.51 -13.00
C SER A 52 2.45 10.53 -14.51
N VAL A 53 2.17 9.37 -15.12
CA VAL A 53 1.83 9.28 -16.55
C VAL A 53 0.49 9.98 -16.82
N ILE A 54 -0.54 9.65 -16.03
CA ILE A 54 -1.90 10.10 -16.29
C ILE A 54 -2.08 11.60 -16.03
N PHE A 55 -1.45 12.12 -14.97
CA PHE A 55 -1.70 13.51 -14.52
C PHE A 55 -0.55 14.47 -14.78
N PHE A 56 0.69 13.99 -14.95
CA PHE A 56 1.89 14.82 -14.87
C PHE A 56 2.91 14.62 -16.01
N ASN A 57 2.45 14.13 -17.18
CA ASN A 57 3.25 13.99 -18.40
C ASN A 57 4.62 13.31 -18.18
N PHE A 58 4.67 12.28 -17.34
CA PHE A 58 5.88 11.48 -17.08
C PHE A 58 7.06 12.25 -16.46
N SER A 59 6.80 13.37 -15.78
CA SER A 59 7.83 14.13 -15.05
C SER A 59 8.47 13.29 -13.95
N ILE A 60 9.81 13.20 -13.97
CA ILE A 60 10.59 12.47 -12.95
C ILE A 60 10.34 13.05 -11.55
N VAL A 61 10.25 14.38 -11.45
CA VAL A 61 10.06 15.11 -10.18
C VAL A 61 8.69 14.80 -9.61
N MET A 62 7.65 14.80 -10.46
CA MET A 62 6.29 14.53 -10.00
C MET A 62 6.11 13.09 -9.53
N ARG A 63 6.78 12.12 -10.18
CA ARG A 63 6.81 10.73 -9.69
C ARG A 63 7.43 10.61 -8.29
N PHE A 64 8.57 11.26 -8.06
CA PHE A 64 9.20 11.27 -6.74
C PHE A 64 8.29 11.92 -5.69
N LEU A 65 7.63 13.04 -6.02
CA LEU A 65 6.68 13.69 -5.12
C LEU A 65 5.51 12.78 -4.77
N VAL A 66 4.88 12.14 -5.76
CA VAL A 66 3.78 11.19 -5.52
C VAL A 66 4.24 10.03 -4.63
N PHE A 67 5.43 9.48 -4.89
CA PHE A 67 6.01 8.42 -4.06
C PHE A 67 6.23 8.87 -2.60
N THR A 68 6.79 10.06 -2.39
CA THR A 68 6.98 10.61 -1.04
C THR A 68 5.66 10.90 -0.33
N LEU A 69 4.64 11.34 -1.06
CA LEU A 69 3.31 11.56 -0.51
C LEU A 69 2.65 10.25 -0.08
N LEU A 70 2.80 9.16 -0.85
CA LEU A 70 2.30 7.84 -0.47
C LEU A 70 2.97 7.32 0.82
N ILE A 71 4.28 7.52 0.97
CA ILE A 71 4.99 7.17 2.21
C ILE A 71 4.52 8.04 3.39
N PHE A 72 4.31 9.33 3.16
CA PHE A 72 3.84 10.24 4.19
C PHE A 72 2.44 9.87 4.69
N ILE A 73 1.52 9.56 3.78
CA ILE A 73 0.17 9.08 4.11
C ILE A 73 0.24 7.83 4.98
N ARG A 74 1.15 6.89 4.69
CA ARG A 74 1.36 5.69 5.52
C ARG A 74 1.79 6.03 6.95
N SER A 75 2.62 7.07 7.12
CA SER A 75 3.11 7.47 8.45
C SER A 75 2.12 8.32 9.24
N SER A 76 1.21 9.04 8.57
CA SER A 76 0.34 10.03 9.22
C SER A 76 -1.00 9.47 9.70
N PHE A 77 -1.52 8.40 9.10
CA PHE A 77 -2.86 7.90 9.41
C PHE A 77 -2.86 6.58 10.19
N PRO A 78 -3.67 6.47 11.26
CA PRO A 78 -3.89 5.20 11.94
C PRO A 78 -4.71 4.23 11.08
N ARG A 79 -4.63 2.94 11.39
CA ARG A 79 -5.39 1.88 10.71
C ARG A 79 -6.91 2.10 10.86
N TYR A 80 -7.64 1.95 9.77
CA TYR A 80 -9.10 2.06 9.76
C TYR A 80 -9.74 0.69 10.03
N ARG A 81 -10.88 0.67 10.74
CA ARG A 81 -11.65 -0.57 10.95
C ARG A 81 -12.44 -0.96 9.70
N TYR A 82 -12.52 -2.26 9.42
CA TYR A 82 -13.13 -2.81 8.20
C TYR A 82 -14.59 -2.37 8.00
N ASP A 83 -15.39 -2.38 9.07
CA ASP A 83 -16.81 -1.98 9.00
C ASP A 83 -17.01 -0.53 8.55
N LEU A 84 -16.10 0.36 8.95
CA LEU A 84 -16.16 1.78 8.59
C LEU A 84 -15.75 2.00 7.14
N MET A 85 -14.85 1.17 6.60
CA MET A 85 -14.46 1.20 5.19
C MET A 85 -15.63 0.79 4.29
N ILE A 86 -16.34 -0.29 4.62
CA ILE A 86 -17.49 -0.74 3.81
C ILE A 86 -18.56 0.35 3.73
N ARG A 87 -18.73 1.16 4.78
CA ARG A 87 -19.66 2.30 4.76
C ARG A 87 -19.15 3.50 3.95
N LEU A 88 -17.84 3.63 3.77
CA LEU A 88 -17.20 4.74 3.05
C LEU A 88 -17.10 4.50 1.54
N PHE A 89 -17.22 3.25 1.11
CA PHE A 89 -17.25 2.83 -0.29
C PHE A 89 -18.68 2.79 -0.83
#